data_AF-A0A9P8HDT0-F1
#
_entry.id   AF-A0A9P8HDT0-F1
#
_cell.length_a   1.000
_cell.length_b   1.000
_cell.length_c   1.000
_cell.angle_alpha   90.00
_cell.angle_beta   90.00
_cell.angle_gamma   90.00
#
_symmetry.space_group_name_H-M   'P 1'
#
loop_
_entity.id
_entity.type
_entity.pdbx_description
1 polymer ?
#
loop_
_entity_poly.entity_id
_entity_poly.type
_entity_poly.pdbx_seq_one_letter_code
_entity_poly.pdbx_strand_id
1 'polypeptide(L)'
;MVTASASSLDDITNDDLRGWVELIKQIRATADASIKKEEAEGVAFDQRVFDEYPFIKAPASQEAIQQQEATLQTTLPDDYKQFLQVTNGTGWTGIGWIPSLCGVEQLRWEQADAVGFESLRVETFPPSVASLEETILLTSDEFDEAPPLERVLRISDEDEDTIVFLLEPEYIRKTWVWLAGKRGIEAKDAPGQWL
;
A
#
# COMPACT_ATOMS: atom_id res chain seq x y z
N MET A 1 -24.21 -2.86 24.33
CA MET A 1 -24.88 -2.82 23.02
C MET A 1 -23.76 -2.99 22.01
N VAL A 2 -23.59 -4.21 21.49
CA VAL A 2 -22.46 -4.57 20.62
C VAL A 2 -22.95 -4.39 19.19
N THR A 3 -22.42 -3.39 18.49
CA THR A 3 -22.58 -3.26 17.05
C THR A 3 -21.89 -4.45 16.40
N ALA A 4 -22.64 -5.24 15.64
CA ALA A 4 -22.13 -6.41 14.93
C ALA A 4 -21.01 -5.97 13.98
N SER A 5 -19.80 -6.45 14.24
CA SER A 5 -18.67 -6.35 13.30
C SER A 5 -19.06 -7.09 12.02
N ALA A 6 -19.01 -6.40 10.89
CA ALA A 6 -19.15 -7.01 9.57
C ALA A 6 -18.11 -8.13 9.43
N SER A 7 -18.58 -9.38 9.32
CA SER A 7 -17.71 -10.55 9.16
C SER A 7 -17.52 -10.91 7.68
N SER A 8 -18.40 -10.40 6.82
CA SER A 8 -18.38 -10.57 5.37
C SER A 8 -18.31 -9.21 4.67
N LEU A 9 -17.64 -9.15 3.52
CA LEU A 9 -17.69 -8.00 2.61
C LEU A 9 -19.12 -7.60 2.24
N ASP A 10 -20.05 -8.55 2.26
CA ASP A 10 -21.47 -8.33 1.97
C ASP A 10 -22.21 -7.56 3.08
N ASP A 11 -21.64 -7.50 4.29
CA ASP A 11 -22.22 -6.76 5.42
C ASP A 11 -21.88 -5.25 5.33
N ILE A 12 -20.97 -4.85 4.43
CA ILE A 12 -20.57 -3.45 4.23
C ILE A 12 -21.60 -2.76 3.35
N THR A 13 -22.51 -2.02 3.98
CA THR A 13 -23.59 -1.29 3.28
C THR A 13 -23.26 0.17 2.99
N ASN A 14 -22.05 0.64 3.32
CA ASN A 14 -21.64 2.02 3.06
C ASN A 14 -21.43 2.22 1.55
N ASP A 15 -22.26 3.06 0.93
CA ASP A 15 -22.21 3.35 -0.50
C ASP A 15 -20.85 3.92 -0.95
N ASP A 16 -20.16 4.68 -0.08
CA ASP A 16 -18.85 5.26 -0.37
C ASP A 16 -17.75 4.19 -0.48
N LEU A 17 -17.96 3.01 0.11
CA LEU A 17 -17.01 1.89 0.06
C LEU A 17 -17.31 0.89 -1.04
N ARG A 18 -18.43 1.03 -1.78
CA ARG A 18 -18.87 0.06 -2.78
C ARG A 18 -17.80 -0.23 -3.84
N GLY A 19 -17.10 0.81 -4.30
CA GLY A 19 -16.02 0.65 -5.29
C GLY A 19 -14.90 -0.26 -4.77
N TRP A 20 -14.47 -0.05 -3.53
CA TRP A 20 -13.47 -0.88 -2.88
C TRP A 20 -13.96 -2.31 -2.62
N VAL A 21 -15.20 -2.47 -2.15
CA VAL A 21 -15.81 -3.79 -1.93
C VAL A 21 -15.80 -4.62 -3.21
N GLU A 22 -16.25 -4.03 -4.33
CA GLU A 22 -16.27 -4.72 -5.62
C GLU A 22 -14.85 -5.02 -6.13
N LEU A 23 -13.89 -4.11 -5.96
CA LEU A 23 -12.50 -4.35 -6.32
C LEU A 23 -11.90 -5.53 -5.54
N ILE A 24 -12.07 -5.57 -4.21
CA ILE A 24 -11.54 -6.66 -3.38
C ILE A 24 -12.19 -8.00 -3.75
N LYS A 25 -13.50 -8.01 -4.06
CA LYS A 25 -14.19 -9.21 -4.57
C LYS A 25 -13.59 -9.68 -5.90
N GLN A 26 -13.28 -8.77 -6.83
CA GLN A 26 -12.66 -9.11 -8.11
C GLN A 26 -11.23 -9.66 -7.93
N ILE A 27 -10.43 -9.06 -7.05
CA ILE A 27 -9.08 -9.54 -6.73
C ILE A 27 -9.17 -10.94 -6.13
N ARG A 28 -10.08 -11.16 -5.16
CA ARG A 28 -10.31 -12.48 -4.57
C ARG A 28 -10.68 -13.53 -5.62
N ALA A 29 -11.62 -13.21 -6.51
CA ALA A 29 -12.04 -14.13 -7.56
C ALA A 29 -10.88 -14.48 -8.51
N THR A 30 -10.03 -13.50 -8.83
CA THR A 30 -8.83 -13.70 -9.66
C THR A 30 -7.79 -14.59 -8.96
N ALA A 31 -7.58 -14.38 -7.66
CA ALA A 31 -6.69 -15.19 -6.84
C ALA A 31 -7.17 -16.65 -6.76
N ASP A 32 -8.45 -16.86 -6.44
CA ASP A 32 -9.06 -18.19 -6.37
C ASP A 32 -9.00 -18.92 -7.74
N ALA A 33 -9.14 -18.20 -8.85
CA ALA A 33 -9.00 -18.77 -10.19
C ALA A 33 -7.56 -19.18 -10.50
N SER A 34 -6.58 -18.38 -10.05
CA SER A 34 -5.16 -18.67 -10.22
C SER A 34 -4.74 -19.90 -9.40
N ILE A 35 -5.16 -19.97 -8.13
CA ILE A 35 -4.92 -21.13 -7.25
C ILE A 35 -5.46 -22.41 -7.89
N LYS A 36 -6.72 -22.41 -8.36
CA LYS A 36 -7.33 -23.58 -9.02
C LYS A 36 -6.57 -24.04 -10.26
N LYS A 37 -5.97 -23.10 -11.00
CA LYS A 37 -5.16 -23.41 -12.17
C LYS A 37 -3.86 -24.11 -11.76
N GLU A 38 -3.14 -23.56 -10.78
CA GLU A 38 -1.92 -24.14 -10.24
C GLU A 38 -2.17 -25.54 -9.61
N GLU A 39 -3.29 -25.71 -8.90
CA GLU A 39 -3.73 -27.02 -8.38
C GLU A 39 -3.94 -28.06 -9.49
N ALA A 40 -4.54 -27.65 -10.62
CA ALA A 40 -4.71 -28.52 -11.78
C ALA A 40 -3.38 -28.88 -12.45
N GLU A 41 -2.34 -28.06 -12.27
CA GLU A 41 -0.97 -28.30 -12.72
C GLU A 41 -0.14 -29.09 -11.69
N GLY A 42 -0.74 -29.46 -10.56
CA GLY A 42 -0.16 -30.35 -9.54
C GLY A 42 0.52 -29.63 -8.36
N VAL A 43 0.34 -28.32 -8.24
CA VAL A 43 0.80 -27.55 -7.07
C VAL A 43 -0.18 -27.76 -5.91
N ALA A 44 0.31 -28.27 -4.78
CA ALA A 44 -0.52 -28.44 -3.59
C ALA A 44 -0.41 -27.21 -2.69
N PHE A 45 -1.54 -26.57 -2.41
CA PHE A 45 -1.63 -25.50 -1.42
C PHE A 45 -2.11 -26.07 -0.07
N ASP A 46 -1.48 -25.66 1.02
CA ASP A 46 -1.90 -26.07 2.37
C ASP A 46 -3.03 -25.18 2.85
N GLN A 47 -4.22 -25.76 3.04
CA GLN A 47 -5.40 -25.04 3.54
C GLN A 47 -5.12 -24.30 4.86
N ARG A 48 -4.21 -24.81 5.69
CA ARG A 48 -3.83 -24.16 6.96
C ARG A 48 -3.24 -22.78 6.75
N VAL A 49 -2.52 -22.55 5.65
CA VAL A 49 -1.93 -21.25 5.33
C VAL A 49 -3.03 -20.24 4.98
N PHE A 50 -4.06 -20.64 4.24
CA PHE A 50 -5.20 -19.77 3.95
C PHE A 50 -6.06 -19.46 5.18
N ASP A 51 -6.15 -20.41 6.12
CA ASP A 51 -6.87 -20.22 7.37
C ASP A 51 -6.11 -19.31 8.35
N GLU A 52 -4.78 -19.41 8.38
CA GLU A 52 -3.91 -18.58 9.23
C GLU A 52 -3.70 -17.17 8.66
N TYR A 53 -3.65 -17.05 7.32
CA TYR A 53 -3.44 -15.80 6.60
C TYR A 53 -4.59 -15.53 5.61
N PRO A 54 -5.82 -15.27 6.12
CA PRO A 54 -6.96 -15.05 5.25
C PRO A 54 -6.75 -13.81 4.37
N PHE A 55 -6.96 -13.97 3.06
CA PHE A 55 -6.80 -12.86 2.11
C PHE A 55 -7.63 -11.63 2.50
N ILE A 56 -8.88 -11.84 2.90
CA ILE A 56 -9.77 -10.78 3.39
C ILE A 56 -9.80 -10.87 4.92
N LYS A 57 -9.36 -9.79 5.57
CA LYS A 57 -9.36 -9.63 7.02
C LYS A 57 -10.61 -8.87 7.44
N ALA A 58 -10.98 -8.94 8.72
CA ALA A 58 -12.07 -8.13 9.25
C ALA A 58 -11.79 -6.64 9.01
N PRO A 59 -12.79 -5.81 8.64
CA PRO A 59 -12.62 -4.36 8.49
C PRO A 59 -12.01 -3.68 9.71
N ALA A 60 -11.15 -2.69 9.48
CA ALA A 60 -10.66 -1.82 10.54
C ALA A 60 -11.78 -0.88 11.01
N SER A 61 -11.88 -0.66 12.32
CA SER A 61 -12.80 0.35 12.86
C SER A 61 -12.23 1.75 12.64
N GLN A 62 -13.10 2.76 12.59
CA GLN A 62 -12.66 4.15 12.47
C GLN A 62 -11.82 4.58 13.67
N GLU A 63 -12.13 4.06 14.86
CA GLU A 63 -11.35 4.30 16.08
C GLU A 63 -9.96 3.68 16.00
N ALA A 64 -9.81 2.47 15.45
CA ALA A 64 -8.51 1.82 15.27
C ALA A 64 -7.62 2.64 14.32
N ILE A 65 -8.20 3.12 13.21
CA ILE A 65 -7.51 4.00 12.25
C ILE A 65 -7.08 5.30 12.94
N GLN A 66 -7.98 5.99 13.65
CA GLN A 66 -7.66 7.24 14.35
C GLN A 66 -6.59 7.06 15.43
N GLN A 67 -6.64 5.95 16.17
CA GLN A 67 -5.64 5.61 17.18
C GLN A 67 -4.28 5.38 16.54
N GLN A 68 -4.23 4.72 15.38
CA GLN A 68 -2.98 4.52 14.67
C GLN A 68 -2.43 5.81 14.08
N GLU A 69 -3.26 6.66 13.47
CA GLU A 69 -2.87 8.00 13.00
C GLU A 69 -2.26 8.83 14.14
N ALA A 70 -2.88 8.79 15.33
CA ALA A 70 -2.33 9.45 16.52
C ALA A 70 -0.97 8.87 16.96
N THR A 71 -0.80 7.55 16.86
CA THR A 71 0.46 6.86 17.20
C THR A 71 1.57 7.20 16.20
N LEU A 72 1.24 7.21 14.91
CA LEU A 72 2.16 7.55 13.82
C LEU A 72 2.42 9.06 13.70
N GLN A 73 1.63 9.88 14.41
CA GLN A 73 1.63 11.34 14.34
C GLN A 73 1.45 11.87 12.91
N THR A 74 0.61 11.18 12.12
CA THR A 74 0.33 11.51 10.74
C THR A 74 -1.09 11.11 10.37
N THR A 75 -1.62 11.65 9.27
CA THR A 75 -2.91 11.22 8.70
C THR A 75 -2.65 10.29 7.52
N LEU A 76 -3.26 9.11 7.51
CA LEU A 76 -3.16 8.15 6.42
C LEU A 76 -3.93 8.65 5.18
N PRO A 77 -3.53 8.18 3.97
CA PRO A 77 -4.26 8.47 2.73
C PRO A 77 -5.76 8.11 2.84
N ASP A 78 -6.64 8.94 2.28
CA ASP A 78 -8.09 8.73 2.39
C ASP A 78 -8.55 7.43 1.69
N ASP A 79 -8.00 7.14 0.53
CA ASP A 79 -8.22 5.90 -0.23
C ASP A 79 -7.68 4.68 0.53
N TYR A 80 -6.51 4.78 1.15
CA TYR A 80 -5.96 3.71 1.99
C TYR A 80 -6.83 3.45 3.23
N LYS A 81 -7.39 4.50 3.87
CA LYS A 81 -8.35 4.33 4.97
C LYS A 81 -9.65 3.66 4.51
N GLN A 82 -10.15 3.99 3.32
CA GLN A 82 -11.31 3.30 2.75
C GLN A 82 -11.00 1.82 2.51
N PHE A 83 -9.82 1.51 1.97
CA PHE A 83 -9.34 0.12 1.85
C PHE A 83 -9.33 -0.60 3.21
N LEU A 84 -8.76 0.00 4.25
CA LEU A 84 -8.70 -0.58 5.59
C LEU A 84 -10.09 -0.82 6.20
N GLN A 85 -11.07 0.05 5.90
CA GLN A 85 -12.47 -0.12 6.29
C GLN A 85 -13.22 -1.19 5.49
N VAL A 86 -12.62 -1.74 4.43
CA VAL A 86 -13.14 -2.89 3.69
C VAL A 86 -12.42 -4.17 4.10
N THR A 87 -11.11 -4.11 4.30
CA THR A 87 -10.29 -5.21 4.80
C THR A 87 -9.09 -4.63 5.55
N ASN A 88 -8.87 -5.03 6.81
CA ASN A 88 -7.76 -4.50 7.61
C ASN A 88 -6.41 -5.12 7.19
N GLY A 89 -5.92 -4.71 6.02
CA GLY A 89 -4.83 -5.37 5.31
C GLY A 89 -5.31 -6.57 4.49
N THR A 90 -4.37 -7.30 3.89
CA THR A 90 -4.62 -8.53 3.14
C THR A 90 -3.70 -9.65 3.62
N GLY A 91 -4.20 -10.88 3.59
CA GLY A 91 -3.37 -12.07 3.79
C GLY A 91 -2.85 -12.65 2.47
N TRP A 92 -2.38 -13.89 2.53
CA TRP A 92 -1.79 -14.55 1.38
C TRP A 92 -2.82 -14.81 0.28
N THR A 93 -2.46 -14.47 -0.94
CA THR A 93 -3.32 -14.60 -2.13
C THR A 93 -3.15 -15.93 -2.87
N GLY A 94 -2.17 -16.76 -2.48
CA GLY A 94 -1.70 -17.89 -3.29
C GLY A 94 -0.78 -17.48 -4.45
N ILE A 95 -0.60 -16.18 -4.70
CA ILE A 95 0.20 -15.63 -5.78
C ILE A 95 1.41 -14.91 -5.16
N GLY A 96 2.61 -15.47 -5.34
CA GLY A 96 3.82 -15.02 -4.62
C GLY A 96 4.32 -13.60 -4.96
N TRP A 97 3.83 -12.97 -6.03
CA TRP A 97 4.18 -11.58 -6.36
C TRP A 97 3.16 -10.55 -5.87
N ILE A 98 2.04 -10.99 -5.27
CA ILE A 98 1.07 -10.09 -4.63
C ILE A 98 1.37 -10.11 -3.13
N PRO A 99 1.95 -9.03 -2.58
CA PRO A 99 2.33 -9.01 -1.18
C PRO A 99 1.10 -8.96 -0.26
N SER A 100 1.21 -9.62 0.88
CA SER A 100 0.27 -9.42 1.99
C SER A 100 0.46 -8.03 2.59
N LEU A 101 -0.66 -7.41 2.98
CA LEU A 101 -0.67 -6.08 3.59
C LEU A 101 -0.98 -6.16 5.08
N CYS A 102 -0.24 -5.37 5.85
CA CYS A 102 -0.38 -5.20 7.29
C CYS A 102 -1.77 -4.68 7.65
N GLY A 103 -2.24 -5.11 8.83
CA GLY A 103 -3.35 -4.43 9.49
C GLY A 103 -2.93 -3.06 10.01
N VAL A 104 -3.91 -2.18 10.23
CA VAL A 104 -3.66 -0.80 10.64
C VAL A 104 -2.85 -0.72 11.93
N GLU A 105 -3.07 -1.63 12.88
CA GLU A 105 -2.38 -1.68 14.16
C GLU A 105 -0.90 -2.08 14.03
N GLN A 106 -0.52 -2.70 12.92
CA GLN A 106 0.85 -3.17 12.64
C GLN A 106 1.68 -2.12 11.90
N LEU A 107 1.05 -1.05 11.40
CA LEU A 107 1.73 0.00 10.66
C LEU A 107 2.77 0.70 11.52
N ARG A 108 3.98 0.87 10.99
CA ARG A 108 5.05 1.54 11.71
C ARG A 108 6.00 2.29 10.79
N TRP A 109 6.57 3.35 11.34
CA TRP A 109 7.68 4.03 10.71
C TRP A 109 8.94 3.18 10.80
N GLU A 110 9.59 2.99 9.66
CA GLU A 110 10.93 2.41 9.58
C GLU A 110 11.89 3.49 9.07
N GLN A 111 13.01 3.66 9.77
CA GLN A 111 14.10 4.53 9.30
C GLN A 111 14.82 3.81 8.16
N ALA A 112 14.96 4.46 7.01
CA ALA A 112 15.43 3.79 5.79
C ALA A 112 16.83 3.18 5.99
N ASP A 113 17.72 3.86 6.70
CA ASP A 113 19.08 3.38 7.01
C ASP A 113 19.11 2.14 7.92
N ALA A 114 18.15 2.01 8.82
CA ALA A 114 18.05 0.88 9.75
C ALA A 114 17.61 -0.41 9.05
N VAL A 115 16.92 -0.30 7.91
CA VAL A 115 16.37 -1.43 7.15
C VAL A 115 17.00 -1.60 5.76
N GLY A 116 18.08 -0.89 5.46
CA GLY A 116 18.84 -1.04 4.21
C GLY A 116 18.20 -0.36 2.99
N PHE A 117 17.29 0.59 3.20
CA PHE A 117 16.57 1.34 2.17
C PHE A 117 17.19 2.72 1.89
N GLU A 118 18.35 3.04 2.48
CA GLU A 118 19.04 4.32 2.32
C GLU A 118 19.50 4.61 0.88
N SER A 119 19.53 3.59 0.02
CA SER A 119 19.84 3.70 -1.41
C SER A 119 18.61 3.88 -2.30
N LEU A 120 17.40 3.69 -1.77
CA LEU A 120 16.16 3.83 -2.54
C LEU A 120 15.81 5.31 -2.76
N ARG A 121 15.27 5.61 -3.94
CA ARG A 121 14.87 6.96 -4.39
C ARG A 121 13.58 6.87 -5.17
N VAL A 122 12.82 7.96 -5.19
CA VAL A 122 11.69 8.11 -6.12
C VAL A 122 12.24 8.39 -7.52
N GLU A 123 11.87 7.56 -8.48
CA GLU A 123 12.36 7.62 -9.86
C GLU A 123 11.39 8.30 -10.85
N THR A 124 10.12 8.46 -10.48
CA THR A 124 9.03 8.94 -11.36
C THR A 124 8.34 10.19 -10.82
N PHE A 125 8.05 11.17 -11.70
CA PHE A 125 7.46 12.47 -11.33
C PHE A 125 6.48 13.07 -12.37
N PRO A 126 5.27 13.57 -12.03
CA PRO A 126 4.63 13.34 -10.76
C PRO A 126 4.47 11.82 -10.59
N PRO A 127 4.81 11.27 -9.43
CA PRO A 127 4.70 9.85 -9.17
C PRO A 127 3.24 9.43 -9.38
N SER A 128 2.99 8.71 -10.47
CA SER A 128 1.66 8.27 -10.89
C SER A 128 1.79 6.84 -11.36
N VAL A 129 1.01 5.96 -10.73
CA VAL A 129 0.87 4.57 -11.17
C VAL A 129 -0.14 4.42 -12.32
N ALA A 130 -0.92 5.47 -12.60
CA ALA A 130 -2.04 5.42 -13.55
C ALA A 130 -1.66 5.81 -14.98
N SER A 131 -0.57 6.58 -15.17
CA SER A 131 -0.13 7.02 -16.50
C SER A 131 1.38 7.20 -16.54
N LEU A 132 2.04 6.39 -17.37
CA LEU A 132 3.47 6.51 -17.65
C LEU A 132 3.79 7.62 -18.66
N GLU A 133 2.82 8.04 -19.47
CA GLU A 133 3.01 9.04 -20.54
C GLU A 133 3.21 10.46 -19.98
N GLU A 134 2.71 10.70 -18.77
CA GLU A 134 2.82 11.99 -18.07
C GLU A 134 3.93 11.99 -17.01
N THR A 135 4.57 10.85 -16.76
CA THR A 135 5.69 10.73 -15.81
C THR A 135 7.03 11.08 -16.44
N ILE A 136 7.75 11.94 -15.74
CA ILE A 136 9.16 12.21 -15.88
C ILE A 136 9.94 11.11 -15.15
N LEU A 137 10.82 10.44 -15.89
CA LEU A 137 11.81 9.52 -15.33
C LEU A 137 13.13 10.26 -15.06
N LEU A 138 13.79 9.91 -13.96
CA LEU A 138 15.16 10.35 -13.69
C LEU A 138 16.14 9.69 -14.65
N THR A 139 17.20 10.42 -15.03
CA THR A 139 18.41 9.81 -15.60
C THR A 139 19.20 9.10 -14.49
N SER A 140 20.18 8.26 -14.85
CA SER A 140 21.05 7.60 -13.86
C SER A 140 21.77 8.61 -12.96
N ASP A 141 22.35 9.67 -13.53
CA ASP A 141 23.04 10.71 -12.76
C ASP A 141 22.07 11.47 -11.85
N GLU A 142 20.83 11.68 -12.28
CA GLU A 142 19.79 12.28 -11.46
C GLU A 142 19.36 11.37 -10.32
N PHE A 143 19.23 10.06 -10.56
CA PHE A 143 18.90 9.09 -9.53
C PHE A 143 19.95 9.11 -8.41
N ASP A 144 21.23 9.11 -8.75
CA ASP A 144 22.33 9.13 -7.78
C ASP A 144 22.37 10.43 -6.94
N GLU A 145 21.94 11.54 -7.53
CA GLU A 145 21.86 12.84 -6.85
C GLU A 145 20.52 13.09 -6.14
N ALA A 146 19.51 12.26 -6.36
CA ALA A 146 18.19 12.44 -5.79
C ALA A 146 18.21 12.30 -4.26
N PRO A 147 17.37 13.06 -3.53
CA PRO A 147 17.23 12.91 -2.09
C PRO A 147 16.91 11.46 -1.65
N PRO A 148 17.69 10.86 -0.73
CA PRO A 148 17.40 9.54 -0.16
C PRO A 148 16.08 9.46 0.58
N LEU A 149 15.48 8.27 0.59
CA LEU A 149 14.47 7.93 1.58
C LEU A 149 15.06 8.13 2.98
N GLU A 150 14.34 8.86 3.83
CA GLU A 150 14.70 9.08 5.22
C GLU A 150 13.98 8.07 6.12
N ARG A 151 12.66 7.95 5.91
CA ARG A 151 11.82 6.95 6.55
C ARG A 151 10.69 6.53 5.62
N VAL A 152 10.12 5.38 5.89
CA VAL A 152 9.00 4.80 5.15
C VAL A 152 7.95 4.28 6.11
N LEU A 153 6.68 4.36 5.72
CA LEU A 153 5.61 3.67 6.42
C LEU A 153 5.43 2.31 5.76
N ARG A 154 5.92 1.25 6.40
CA ARG A 154 5.79 -0.11 5.85
C ARG A 154 4.35 -0.58 5.94
N ILE A 155 3.78 -0.96 4.80
CA ILE A 155 2.41 -1.48 4.70
C ILE A 155 2.34 -2.94 4.25
N SER A 156 3.44 -3.52 3.76
CA SER A 156 3.53 -4.96 3.51
C SER A 156 4.01 -5.73 4.75
N ASP A 157 3.65 -7.00 4.82
CA ASP A 157 4.08 -7.91 5.89
C ASP A 157 5.62 -8.08 5.91
N GLU A 158 6.17 -8.54 7.04
CA GLU A 158 7.61 -8.67 7.29
C GLU A 158 8.28 -9.70 6.37
N ASP A 159 7.57 -10.80 6.09
CA ASP A 159 8.08 -11.99 5.43
C ASP A 159 7.82 -12.02 3.91
N GLU A 160 7.55 -10.86 3.30
CA GLU A 160 7.23 -10.75 1.87
C GLU A 160 8.47 -10.46 1.00
N ASP A 161 8.59 -11.18 -0.11
CA ASP A 161 9.62 -10.93 -1.14
C ASP A 161 9.40 -9.58 -1.86
N THR A 162 8.14 -9.12 -1.91
CA THR A 162 7.75 -7.82 -2.45
C THR A 162 7.38 -6.88 -1.30
N ILE A 163 8.15 -5.80 -1.13
CA ILE A 163 7.92 -4.85 -0.04
C ILE A 163 7.19 -3.63 -0.56
N VAL A 164 6.15 -3.20 0.17
CA VAL A 164 5.33 -2.04 -0.19
C VAL A 164 5.35 -1.03 0.95
N PHE A 165 5.56 0.23 0.59
CA PHE A 165 5.64 1.35 1.52
C PHE A 165 4.69 2.47 1.11
N LEU A 166 4.32 3.29 2.09
CA LEU A 166 3.80 4.63 1.84
C LEU A 166 4.91 5.66 2.12
N LEU A 167 5.04 6.62 1.23
CA LEU A 167 5.99 7.71 1.25
C LEU A 167 5.32 9.01 1.70
N GLU A 168 5.97 9.72 2.62
CA GLU A 168 5.41 10.93 3.19
C GLU A 168 5.27 12.06 2.16
N PRO A 169 4.17 12.84 2.20
CA PRO A 169 3.98 13.97 1.30
C PRO A 169 5.12 14.99 1.35
N GLU A 170 5.77 15.15 2.51
CA GLU A 170 6.91 16.07 2.67
C GLU A 170 8.14 15.60 1.88
N TYR A 171 8.47 14.30 1.97
CA TYR A 171 9.58 13.73 1.21
C TYR A 171 9.34 13.86 -0.29
N ILE A 172 8.13 13.54 -0.75
CA ILE A 172 7.72 13.64 -2.15
C ILE A 172 7.85 15.06 -2.66
N ARG A 173 7.38 16.04 -1.88
CA ARG A 173 7.50 17.46 -2.21
C ARG A 173 8.97 17.89 -2.29
N LYS A 174 9.81 17.49 -1.34
CA LYS A 174 11.24 17.80 -1.33
C LYS A 174 11.91 17.27 -2.60
N THR A 175 11.62 16.03 -2.98
CA THR A 175 12.18 15.40 -4.17
C THR A 175 11.68 16.06 -5.46
N TRP A 176 10.40 16.45 -5.53
CA TRP A 176 9.88 17.23 -6.67
C TRP A 176 10.55 18.60 -6.79
N VAL A 177 10.71 19.34 -5.69
CA VAL A 177 11.36 20.67 -5.70
C VAL A 177 12.82 20.55 -6.17
N TRP A 178 13.53 19.51 -5.73
CA TRP A 178 14.87 19.21 -6.22
C TRP A 178 14.90 18.98 -7.74
N LEU A 179 14.02 18.11 -8.26
CA LEU A 179 13.96 17.80 -9.69
C LEU A 179 13.59 19.04 -10.51
N ALA A 180 12.58 19.77 -10.06
CA ALA A 180 12.11 20.98 -10.72
C ALA A 180 13.21 22.04 -10.79
N GLY A 181 13.97 22.22 -9.69
CA GLY A 181 15.14 23.10 -9.67
C GLY A 181 16.24 22.65 -10.62
N LYS A 182 16.53 21.34 -10.67
CA LYS A 182 17.57 20.77 -11.55
C LYS A 182 17.21 20.91 -13.04
N ARG A 183 15.93 20.79 -13.38
CA ARG A 183 15.43 20.85 -14.77
C ARG A 183 14.84 22.20 -15.19
N GLY A 184 14.82 23.20 -14.29
CA GLY A 184 14.24 24.51 -14.57
C GLY A 184 12.71 24.50 -14.77
N ILE A 185 12.02 23.55 -14.14
CA ILE A 185 10.55 23.41 -14.17
C ILE A 185 9.95 24.35 -13.11
N GLU A 186 8.84 25.02 -13.42
CA GLU A 186 8.10 25.78 -12.41
C GLU A 186 7.45 24.82 -11.40
N ALA A 187 7.81 24.93 -10.12
CA ALA A 187 7.33 24.07 -9.04
C ALA A 187 5.87 24.34 -8.60
N LYS A 188 4.97 24.70 -9.53
CA LYS A 188 3.57 25.07 -9.25
C LYS A 188 2.69 23.87 -8.88
N ASP A 189 3.13 22.65 -9.22
CA ASP A 189 2.32 21.42 -9.14
C ASP A 189 2.95 20.33 -8.25
N ALA A 190 3.65 20.72 -7.18
CA ALA A 190 4.23 19.73 -6.28
C ALA A 190 3.15 18.79 -5.71
N PRO A 191 3.30 17.46 -5.79
CA PRO A 191 2.33 16.53 -5.21
C PRO A 191 2.22 16.79 -3.70
N GLY A 192 1.02 17.16 -3.25
CA GLY A 192 0.72 17.40 -1.83
C GLY A 192 0.17 16.16 -1.12
N GLN A 193 0.21 15.00 -1.78
CA GLN A 193 -0.45 13.78 -1.35
C GLN A 193 0.58 12.68 -1.08
N TRP A 194 0.14 11.66 -0.34
CA TRP A 194 0.88 10.43 -0.12
C TRP A 194 1.03 9.65 -1.42
N LEU A 195 2.07 8.81 -1.48
CA LEU A 195 2.34 7.89 -2.58
C LEU A 195 2.82 6.54 -2.05
#